data_AF-A0A2E8UUK4-F1
#
_entry.id   AF-A0A2E8UUK4-F1
#
_cell.length_a   1.000
_cell.length_b   1.000
_cell.length_c   1.000
_cell.angle_alpha   90.00
_cell.angle_beta   90.00
_cell.angle_gamma   90.00
#
_symmetry.space_group_name_H-M   'P 1'
#
loop_
_entity.id
_entity.type
_entity.pdbx_description
1 polymer ?
#
loop_
_entity_poly.entity_id
_entity_poly.type
_entity_poly.pdbx_seq_one_letter_code
_entity_poly.pdbx_strand_id
1 'polypeptide(L)'
;MNEKTKLPRVAKGKKPKYLDDGSIDNLMAMIMTLTQEISVLRDRIDTLERMLEEKEIISTKEFDDFVPSDDLEMMRKDRRHELLERVLLPIKKELE
;
A
#
# COMPACT_ATOMS: atom_id res chain seq x y z
N MET A 1 -3.95 41.57 36.62
CA MET A 1 -2.87 40.96 35.81
C MET A 1 -2.96 39.46 35.99
N ASN A 2 -3.40 38.71 34.97
CA ASN A 2 -3.55 37.26 35.05
C ASN A 2 -2.58 36.64 34.03
N GLU A 3 -1.42 36.18 34.50
CA GLU A 3 -0.41 35.55 33.65
C GLU A 3 -0.93 34.18 33.19
N LYS A 4 -1.10 34.03 31.88
CA LYS A 4 -1.47 32.75 31.27
C LYS A 4 -0.27 31.82 31.31
N THR A 5 -0.34 30.77 32.13
CA THR A 5 0.62 29.66 32.18
C THR A 5 0.73 29.01 30.79
N LYS A 6 1.89 29.15 30.15
CA LYS A 6 2.18 28.49 28.85
C LYS A 6 2.65 27.06 29.10
N LEU A 7 1.84 26.09 28.71
CA LEU A 7 2.23 24.68 28.73
C LEU A 7 3.26 24.39 27.62
N PRO A 8 4.34 23.65 27.91
CA PRO A 8 5.33 23.28 26.91
C PRO A 8 4.72 22.30 25.88
N ARG A 9 4.76 22.65 24.60
CA ARG A 9 4.19 21.86 23.47
C ARG A 9 5.17 20.81 22.92
N VAL A 10 6.04 20.26 23.75
CA VAL A 10 7.02 19.25 23.30
C VAL A 10 6.96 18.06 24.25
N ALA A 11 6.58 16.91 23.71
CA ALA A 11 6.57 15.65 24.46
C ALA A 11 7.97 15.35 25.00
N LYS A 12 8.09 15.15 26.31
CA LYS A 12 9.33 14.73 26.95
C LYS A 12 9.41 13.21 26.92
N GLY A 13 10.04 12.66 25.89
CA GLY A 13 10.31 11.22 25.74
C GLY A 13 11.35 10.97 24.66
N LYS A 14 12.18 9.92 24.81
CA LYS A 14 13.04 9.47 23.71
C LYS A 14 12.16 9.03 22.54
N LYS A 15 12.46 9.47 21.32
CA LYS A 15 11.78 8.95 20.13
C LYS A 15 11.97 7.43 20.10
N PRO A 16 10.92 6.63 19.86
CA PRO A 16 11.09 5.19 19.71
C PRO A 16 12.07 4.94 18.54
N LYS A 17 13.10 4.12 18.78
CA LYS A 17 13.89 3.54 17.70
C LYS A 17 13.21 2.23 17.34
N TYR A 18 12.51 2.24 16.20
CA TYR A 18 11.71 1.10 15.73
C TYR A 18 12.55 -0.01 15.09
N LEU A 19 13.72 0.35 14.57
CA LEU A 19 14.62 -0.54 13.83
C LEU A 19 16.02 -0.36 14.42
N ASP A 20 16.65 -1.46 14.80
CA ASP A 20 18.10 -1.50 15.01
C ASP A 20 18.85 -1.53 13.67
N ASP A 21 20.18 -1.48 13.68
CA ASP A 21 20.96 -1.40 12.43
C ASP A 21 20.72 -2.63 11.52
N GLY A 22 20.49 -3.83 12.09
CA GLY A 22 20.17 -5.04 11.31
C GLY A 22 18.73 -5.09 10.79
N SER A 23 17.82 -4.32 11.38
CA SER A 23 16.43 -4.24 10.96
C SER A 23 16.25 -3.49 9.63
N ILE A 24 17.21 -2.64 9.24
CA ILE A 24 17.21 -1.96 7.93
C ILE A 24 17.47 -2.96 6.80
N ASP A 25 18.42 -3.88 6.98
CA ASP A 25 18.72 -4.92 5.99
C ASP A 25 17.53 -5.86 5.80
N ASN A 26 16.84 -6.21 6.89
CA ASN A 26 15.60 -7.00 6.82
C ASN A 26 14.48 -6.24 6.09
N LEU A 27 14.33 -4.94 6.33
CA LEU A 27 13.36 -4.11 5.61
C LEU A 27 13.68 -4.05 4.11
N MET A 28 14.95 -3.87 3.76
CA MET A 28 15.41 -3.91 2.38
C MET A 28 15.12 -5.26 1.73
N ALA A 29 15.41 -6.38 2.42
CA ALA A 29 15.09 -7.72 1.93
C ALA A 29 13.59 -7.90 1.66
N MET A 30 12.73 -7.45 2.59
CA MET A 30 11.27 -7.49 2.40
C MET A 30 10.81 -6.68 1.19
N ILE A 31 11.35 -5.47 1.00
CA ILE A 31 11.01 -4.63 -0.17
C ILE A 31 11.48 -5.27 -1.48
N MET A 32 12.67 -5.85 -1.50
CA MET A 32 13.20 -6.55 -2.68
C MET A 32 12.33 -7.76 -3.04
N THR A 33 11.95 -8.58 -2.06
CA THR A 33 11.03 -9.71 -2.28
C THR A 33 9.68 -9.22 -2.80
N LEU A 34 9.09 -8.17 -2.20
CA LEU A 34 7.82 -7.63 -2.67
C LEU A 34 7.91 -7.10 -4.11
N THR A 35 9.02 -6.45 -4.46
CA THR A 35 9.26 -5.94 -5.82
C THR A 35 9.35 -7.08 -6.83
N GLN A 36 10.02 -8.18 -6.46
CA GLN A 36 10.08 -9.38 -7.28
C GLN A 36 8.68 -9.98 -7.53
N GLU A 37 7.87 -10.11 -6.49
CA GLU A 37 6.50 -10.61 -6.62
C GLU A 37 5.64 -9.70 -7.52
N ILE A 38 5.78 -8.38 -7.39
CA ILE A 38 5.09 -7.41 -8.27
C ILE A 38 5.53 -7.59 -9.73
N SER A 39 6.82 -7.82 -9.99
CA SER A 39 7.32 -8.09 -11.34
C SER A 39 6.64 -9.34 -11.94
N VAL A 40 6.59 -10.43 -11.17
CA VAL A 40 5.95 -11.68 -11.62
C VAL A 40 4.46 -11.49 -11.87
N LEU A 41 3.77 -10.73 -11.02
CA LEU A 41 2.35 -10.42 -11.22
C LEU A 41 2.13 -9.59 -12.49
N ARG A 42 3.01 -8.64 -12.80
CA ARG A 42 2.94 -7.83 -14.02
C ARG A 42 3.12 -8.68 -15.27
N ASP A 43 4.09 -9.58 -15.27
CA ASP A 43 4.34 -10.49 -16.39
C ASP A 43 3.14 -11.43 -16.61
N ARG A 44 2.53 -11.91 -15.52
CA ARG A 44 1.31 -12.74 -15.60
C ARG A 44 0.12 -11.98 -16.17
N ILE A 45 -0.05 -10.70 -15.84
CA ILE A 45 -1.11 -9.85 -16.41
C ILE A 45 -0.87 -9.63 -17.91
N ASP A 46 0.34 -9.26 -18.33
CA ASP A 46 0.69 -9.12 -19.77
C ASP A 46 0.43 -10.42 -20.54
N THR A 47 0.76 -11.57 -19.93
CA THR A 47 0.49 -12.88 -20.54
C THR A 47 -1.01 -13.12 -20.71
N LEU A 48 -1.83 -12.78 -19.71
CA LEU A 48 -3.29 -12.91 -19.79
C LEU A 48 -3.87 -12.00 -20.87
N GLU A 49 -3.42 -10.75 -20.97
CA GLU A 49 -3.86 -9.80 -22.00
C GLU A 49 -3.52 -10.31 -23.41
N ARG A 50 -2.29 -10.78 -23.64
CA ARG A 50 -1.87 -11.37 -24.92
C ARG A 50 -2.68 -12.62 -25.29
N MET A 51 -2.95 -13.50 -24.32
CA MET A 51 -3.75 -14.71 -24.55
C MET A 51 -5.21 -14.39 -24.88
N LEU A 52 -5.77 -13.30 -24.35
CA LEU A 52 -7.14 -12.86 -24.65
C LEU A 52 -7.23 -12.22 -26.03
N GLU A 53 -6.22 -11.43 -26.42
CA GLU A 53 -6.09 -10.86 -27.77
C GLU A 53 -5.93 -11.96 -28.82
N GLU A 54 -5.03 -12.94 -28.61
CA GLU A 54 -4.81 -14.05 -29.54
C GLU A 54 -6.09 -14.86 -29.81
N LYS A 55 -6.97 -14.93 -28.82
CA LYS A 55 -8.27 -15.61 -28.92
C LYS A 55 -9.40 -14.71 -29.42
N GLU A 56 -9.09 -13.46 -29.79
CA GLU A 56 -10.05 -12.46 -30.26
C GLU A 56 -11.21 -12.21 -29.26
N ILE A 57 -10.97 -12.36 -27.96
CA ILE A 57 -12.00 -12.19 -26.91
C ILE A 57 -12.07 -10.74 -26.45
N ILE A 58 -10.93 -10.14 -26.13
CA ILE A 58 -10.80 -8.74 -25.69
C ILE A 58 -9.53 -8.19 -26.34
N SER A 59 -9.62 -7.02 -26.96
CA SER A 59 -8.45 -6.34 -27.48
C SER A 59 -7.70 -5.58 -26.38
N THR A 60 -6.39 -5.46 -26.53
CA THR A 60 -5.48 -4.60 -25.75
C THR A 60 -6.00 -3.17 -25.66
N LYS A 61 -6.60 -2.65 -26.76
CA LYS A 61 -7.25 -1.35 -26.76
C LYS A 61 -8.47 -1.28 -25.84
N GLU A 62 -9.31 -2.32 -25.81
CA GLU A 62 -10.44 -2.38 -24.87
C GLU A 62 -10.00 -2.44 -23.41
N PHE A 63 -8.85 -3.08 -23.13
CA PHE A 63 -8.23 -3.03 -21.79
C PHE A 63 -7.79 -1.60 -21.42
N ASP A 64 -7.11 -0.89 -22.32
CA ASP A 64 -6.62 0.48 -22.08
C ASP A 64 -7.76 1.50 -21.96
N ASP A 65 -8.81 1.34 -22.77
CA ASP A 65 -9.98 2.21 -22.80
C ASP A 65 -11.01 1.83 -21.70
N PHE A 66 -10.76 0.79 -20.91
CA PHE A 66 -11.70 0.31 -19.89
C PHE A 66 -11.90 1.36 -18.78
N VAL A 67 -13.13 1.87 -18.69
CA VAL A 67 -13.57 2.74 -17.60
C VAL A 67 -14.43 1.94 -16.62
N PRO A 68 -13.99 1.76 -15.37
CA PRO A 68 -14.78 1.07 -14.35
C PRO A 68 -16.04 1.87 -14.00
N SER A 69 -17.14 1.17 -13.70
CA SER A 69 -18.34 1.80 -13.17
C SER A 69 -18.13 2.32 -11.74
N ASP A 70 -19.00 3.23 -11.30
CA ASP A 70 -18.98 3.76 -9.93
C ASP A 70 -19.04 2.65 -8.87
N ASP A 71 -19.90 1.65 -9.08
CA ASP A 71 -20.01 0.48 -8.19
C ASP A 71 -18.70 -0.32 -8.12
N LEU A 72 -18.05 -0.54 -9.27
CA LEU A 72 -16.78 -1.27 -9.33
C LEU A 72 -15.66 -0.49 -8.64
N GLU A 73 -15.61 0.83 -8.80
CA GLU A 73 -14.64 1.67 -8.09
C GLU A 73 -14.89 1.68 -6.57
N MET A 74 -16.15 1.68 -6.14
CA MET A 74 -16.49 1.56 -4.72
C MET A 74 -15.98 0.23 -4.15
N MET A 75 -16.25 -0.89 -4.82
CA MET A 75 -15.73 -2.21 -4.41
C MET A 75 -14.20 -2.25 -4.35
N ARG A 76 -13.51 -1.63 -5.32
CA ARG A 76 -12.05 -1.53 -5.31
C ARG A 76 -11.54 -0.67 -4.16
N LYS A 77 -12.22 0.44 -3.86
CA LYS A 77 -11.89 1.33 -2.74
C LYS A 77 -12.02 0.60 -1.41
N ASP A 78 -13.08 -0.15 -1.20
CA ASP A 78 -13.30 -0.90 0.04
C ASP A 78 -12.22 -1.97 0.23
N ARG A 79 -11.90 -2.73 -0.83
CA ARG A 79 -10.80 -3.71 -0.79
C ARG A 79 -9.44 -3.06 -0.49
N ARG A 80 -9.15 -1.89 -1.07
CA ARG A 80 -7.94 -1.12 -0.78
C ARG A 80 -7.92 -0.66 0.68
N HIS A 81 -9.06 -0.21 1.21
CA HIS A 81 -9.19 0.20 2.60
C HIS A 81 -8.92 -0.96 3.56
N GLU A 82 -9.53 -2.12 3.35
CA GLU A 82 -9.29 -3.34 4.15
C GLU A 82 -7.83 -3.81 4.09
N LEU A 83 -7.17 -3.67 2.94
CA LEU A 83 -5.74 -3.94 2.82
C LEU A 83 -4.92 -2.98 3.69
N LEU A 84 -5.18 -1.67 3.60
CA LEU A 84 -4.48 -0.66 4.38
C LEU A 84 -4.70 -0.86 5.88
N GLU A 85 -5.92 -1.19 6.31
CA GLU A 85 -6.22 -1.51 7.71
C GLU A 85 -5.36 -2.67 8.23
N ARG A 86 -5.21 -3.75 7.46
CA ARG A 86 -4.37 -4.89 7.83
C ARG A 86 -2.88 -4.55 7.87
N VAL A 87 -2.40 -3.79 6.88
CA VAL A 87 -0.98 -3.38 6.79
C VAL A 87 -0.61 -2.41 7.90
N LEU A 88 -1.52 -1.49 8.26
CA LEU A 88 -1.29 -0.46 9.26
C LEU A 88 -1.66 -0.89 10.69
N LEU A 89 -2.27 -2.06 10.88
CA LEU A 89 -2.65 -2.57 12.19
C LEU A 89 -1.53 -2.53 13.23
N PRO A 90 -0.27 -2.91 12.93
CA PRO A 90 0.82 -2.82 13.90
C PRO A 90 1.05 -1.39 14.39
N ILE A 91 0.96 -0.40 13.49
CA ILE A 91 1.13 1.02 13.81
C ILE A 91 -0.05 1.54 14.65
N LYS A 92 -1.28 1.13 14.32
CA LYS A 92 -2.48 1.57 15.05
C LYS A 92 -2.51 1.08 16.49
N LYS A 93 -2.13 -0.19 16.74
CA LYS A 93 -2.09 -0.78 18.08
C LYS A 93 -1.09 -0.10 19.03
N GLU A 94 -0.11 0.63 18.50
CA GLU A 94 0.88 1.36 19.31
C GLU A 94 0.47 2.80 19.64
N LEU A 95 -0.54 3.34 18.93
CA LEU A 95 -1.08 4.69 19.17
C LEU A 95 -2.24 4.70 20.19
N GLU A 96 -2.83 3.54 20.45
CA GLU A 96 -3.83 3.29 21.50
C GLU A 96 -3.18 3.00 22.86
#